data_AF-A0A2P8EAA1-F1
#
_entry.id   AF-A0A2P8EAA1-F1
#
_cell.length_a   1.000
_cell.length_b   1.000
_cell.length_c   1.000
_cell.angle_alpha   90.00
_cell.angle_beta   90.00
_cell.angle_gamma   90.00
#
_symmetry.space_group_name_H-M   'P 1'
#
loop_
_entity.id
_entity.type
_entity.pdbx_description
1 polymer ?
#
loop_
_entity_poly.entity_id
_entity_poly.type
_entity_poly.pdbx_seq_one_letter_code
_entity_poly.pdbx_strand_id
1 'polypeptide(L)'
;MQDHLQTKDWGLGLKGHTIIAGPCSAETPEQIEKVCLEMKKENMVPDIFRAGIWKPRTRPGSFEGIGEDGLKWMEIVRHHLNIPITTEVGNAAHVESALKHNVDVLWVGARTTVNPFAVQELAEALRGVDIPVMVKNPMNPDLQLWIGALERFHAVGINKLAAIHRGFSDSYDKRFRNKPNWSMPIHLKREWKGMEVINDPSHIVGNREGILETAQRAINFGLDGLMIETHHDPDNAWSDAKQQVTPAKLKEILSFIDFKNTLEEENPSERLNDLRNAIDHLDDQLLDILQERFSLIDQVGAYKREHNLAVFQSDRWKFVMESRTQKGIQKNLSEKFMKELLYCIHEESVKRQEKQLREAEPVKKG
;
A
#
# COMPACT_ATOMS: atom_id res chain seq x y z
N MET A 1 13.33 13.85 7.74
CA MET A 1 13.56 12.53 7.11
C MET A 1 13.99 12.79 5.69
N GLN A 2 14.90 11.96 5.20
CA GLN A 2 15.82 12.20 4.09
C GLN A 2 15.21 12.89 2.85
N ASP A 3 15.89 13.94 2.37
CA ASP A 3 15.53 14.63 1.13
C ASP A 3 15.61 13.64 -0.04
N HIS A 4 14.49 13.44 -0.73
CA HIS A 4 14.39 12.66 -1.94
C HIS A 4 13.57 13.45 -2.97
N LEU A 5 13.79 13.15 -4.24
CA LEU A 5 13.13 13.79 -5.35
C LEU A 5 11.77 13.14 -5.59
N GLN A 6 10.74 13.98 -5.76
CA GLN A 6 9.43 13.55 -6.23
C GLN A 6 9.53 13.06 -7.68
N THR A 7 8.59 12.23 -8.12
CA THR A 7 8.51 11.62 -9.45
C THR A 7 8.62 12.66 -10.57
N LYS A 8 7.95 13.81 -10.42
CA LYS A 8 8.04 14.94 -11.35
C LYS A 8 9.45 15.52 -11.49
N ASP A 9 10.29 15.38 -10.46
CA ASP A 9 11.65 15.91 -10.38
C ASP A 9 12.71 14.88 -10.80
N TRP A 10 12.31 13.70 -11.28
CA TRP A 10 13.25 12.66 -11.73
C TRP A 10 13.93 12.97 -13.08
N GLY A 11 13.51 14.03 -13.76
CA GLY A 11 14.02 14.41 -15.09
C GLY A 11 13.41 13.60 -16.24
N LEU A 12 12.30 12.89 -15.99
CA LEU A 12 11.64 12.00 -16.96
C LEU A 12 10.37 12.60 -17.58
N GLY A 13 10.05 13.86 -17.26
CA GLY A 13 8.86 14.55 -17.79
C GLY A 13 7.53 14.12 -17.15
N LEU A 14 7.57 13.38 -16.04
CA LEU A 14 6.40 12.91 -15.29
C LEU A 14 5.65 14.09 -14.65
N LYS A 15 4.31 14.01 -14.59
CA LYS A 15 3.45 15.05 -14.03
C LYS A 15 2.24 14.46 -13.33
N GLY A 16 1.84 15.05 -12.21
CA GLY A 16 0.65 14.64 -11.48
C GLY A 16 0.71 13.17 -11.06
N HIS A 17 -0.40 12.45 -11.25
CA HIS A 17 -0.45 11.02 -10.91
C HIS A 17 0.28 10.20 -11.96
N THR A 18 1.34 9.50 -11.57
CA THR A 18 2.15 8.72 -12.50
C THR A 18 1.40 7.47 -12.95
N ILE A 19 1.15 7.32 -14.26
CA ILE A 19 0.55 6.15 -14.87
C ILE A 19 1.62 5.27 -15.49
N ILE A 20 1.78 4.07 -14.95
CA ILE A 20 2.70 3.06 -15.43
C ILE A 20 1.88 1.93 -16.05
N ALA A 21 2.09 1.65 -17.33
CA ALA A 21 1.36 0.58 -18.00
C ALA A 21 2.24 -0.20 -18.98
N GLY A 22 1.85 -1.43 -19.25
CA GLY A 22 2.59 -2.36 -20.10
C GLY A 22 2.47 -3.79 -19.56
N PRO A 23 3.01 -4.77 -20.29
CA PRO A 23 2.71 -6.16 -20.03
C PRO A 23 3.35 -6.69 -18.74
N CYS A 24 2.76 -7.77 -18.22
CA CYS A 24 3.30 -8.47 -17.04
C CYS A 24 4.73 -8.99 -17.31
N SER A 25 4.97 -9.51 -18.52
CA SER A 25 6.28 -9.94 -19.00
C SER A 25 6.48 -9.51 -20.44
N ALA A 26 7.72 -9.28 -20.85
CA ALA A 26 8.04 -9.22 -22.27
C ALA A 26 7.99 -10.66 -22.84
N GLU A 27 7.18 -10.87 -23.88
CA GLU A 27 6.94 -12.22 -24.43
C GLU A 27 7.65 -12.38 -25.78
N THR A 28 7.40 -11.47 -26.71
CA THR A 28 8.08 -11.38 -28.01
C THR A 28 8.22 -9.91 -28.42
N PRO A 29 9.12 -9.55 -29.36
CA PRO A 29 9.19 -8.18 -29.86
C PRO A 29 7.89 -7.74 -30.54
N GLU A 30 7.21 -8.64 -31.27
CA GLU A 30 5.92 -8.35 -31.91
C GLU A 30 4.82 -8.09 -30.87
N GLN A 31 4.87 -8.77 -29.72
CA GLN A 31 3.95 -8.54 -28.61
C GLN A 31 4.13 -7.13 -28.04
N ILE A 32 5.37 -6.69 -27.82
CA ILE A 32 5.67 -5.32 -27.35
C ILE A 32 5.21 -4.29 -28.38
N GLU A 33 5.52 -4.51 -29.67
CA GLU A 33 5.13 -3.61 -30.75
C GLU A 33 3.61 -3.45 -30.85
N LYS A 34 2.85 -4.56 -30.82
CA LYS A 34 1.38 -4.52 -30.86
C LYS A 34 0.79 -3.72 -29.71
N VAL A 35 1.29 -3.89 -28.48
CA VAL A 35 0.84 -3.11 -27.32
C VAL A 35 1.09 -1.62 -27.56
N CYS A 36 2.27 -1.24 -28.06
CA CYS A 36 2.62 0.15 -28.33
C CYS A 36 1.74 0.77 -29.42
N LEU A 37 1.51 0.05 -30.52
CA LEU A 37 0.66 0.51 -31.62
C LEU A 37 -0.80 0.68 -31.19
N GLU A 38 -1.31 -0.23 -30.36
CA GLU A 38 -2.67 -0.13 -29.83
C GLU A 38 -2.79 1.02 -28.81
N MET A 39 -1.80 1.22 -27.92
CA MET A 39 -1.74 2.39 -27.03
C MET A 39 -1.81 3.72 -27.81
N LYS A 40 -1.06 3.84 -28.93
CA LYS A 40 -1.16 5.00 -29.84
C LYS A 40 -2.54 5.14 -30.45
N LYS A 41 -3.07 4.05 -31.01
CA LYS A 41 -4.37 4.03 -31.70
C LYS A 41 -5.49 4.49 -30.77
N GLU A 42 -5.47 4.02 -29.52
CA GLU A 42 -6.46 4.37 -28.52
C GLU A 42 -6.22 5.76 -27.90
N ASN A 43 -5.11 6.44 -28.24
CA ASN A 43 -4.66 7.68 -27.60
C ASN A 43 -4.54 7.52 -26.07
N MET A 44 -3.90 6.43 -25.66
CA MET A 44 -3.63 6.08 -24.27
C MET A 44 -2.16 5.70 -24.12
N VAL A 45 -1.32 6.71 -23.97
CA VAL A 45 0.13 6.56 -23.74
C VAL A 45 0.38 6.75 -22.25
N PRO A 46 0.92 5.74 -21.52
CA PRO A 46 1.26 5.90 -20.12
C PRO A 46 2.49 6.80 -19.95
N ASP A 47 2.73 7.29 -18.74
CA ASP A 47 3.92 8.09 -18.44
C ASP A 47 5.20 7.23 -18.45
N ILE A 48 5.09 5.96 -18.04
CA ILE A 48 6.20 4.99 -18.06
C ILE A 48 5.69 3.64 -18.59
N PHE A 49 6.44 3.03 -19.50
CA PHE A 49 6.15 1.69 -19.98
C PHE A 49 6.83 0.62 -19.14
N ARG A 50 6.06 -0.32 -18.60
CA ARG A 50 6.60 -1.45 -17.80
C ARG A 50 6.66 -2.75 -18.58
N ALA A 51 7.70 -3.56 -18.35
CA ALA A 51 7.72 -4.97 -18.74
C ALA A 51 8.60 -5.80 -17.80
N GLY A 52 8.11 -6.98 -17.38
CA GLY A 52 8.92 -7.92 -16.61
C GLY A 52 9.87 -8.69 -17.53
N ILE A 53 11.18 -8.51 -17.35
CA ILE A 53 12.19 -9.22 -18.15
C ILE A 53 12.58 -10.56 -17.51
N TRP A 54 12.69 -10.56 -16.18
CA TRP A 54 12.95 -11.74 -15.37
C TRP A 54 11.74 -12.02 -14.48
N LYS A 55 11.34 -13.29 -14.36
CA LYS A 55 10.17 -13.70 -13.57
C LYS A 55 10.59 -14.63 -12.44
N PRO A 56 10.51 -14.19 -11.16
CA PRO A 56 10.74 -15.09 -10.04
C PRO A 56 9.55 -16.04 -9.89
N ARG A 57 9.62 -17.25 -10.46
CA ARG A 57 8.51 -18.23 -10.40
C ARG A 57 8.60 -19.10 -9.16
N THR A 58 7.45 -19.33 -8.52
CA THR A 58 7.33 -20.21 -7.35
C THR A 58 7.56 -21.68 -7.70
N ARG A 59 7.23 -22.08 -8.93
CA ARG A 59 7.43 -23.45 -9.43
C ARG A 59 8.35 -23.43 -10.64
N PRO A 60 9.39 -24.30 -10.68
CA PRO A 60 10.22 -24.49 -11.86
C PRO A 60 9.41 -24.93 -13.09
N GLY A 61 9.91 -24.64 -14.30
CA GLY A 61 9.30 -25.12 -15.55
C GLY A 61 8.10 -24.30 -16.05
N SER A 62 7.82 -23.16 -15.41
CA SER A 62 6.91 -22.14 -15.95
C SER A 62 7.72 -21.01 -16.55
N PHE A 63 7.15 -20.23 -17.50
CA PHE A 63 7.88 -19.13 -18.16
C PHE A 63 8.64 -18.23 -17.16
N GLU A 64 9.97 -18.21 -17.27
CA GLU A 64 10.90 -17.56 -16.33
C GLU A 64 11.30 -16.14 -16.76
N GLY A 65 10.74 -15.67 -17.89
CA GLY A 65 11.15 -14.45 -18.56
C GLY A 65 12.14 -14.74 -19.69
N ILE A 66 12.28 -13.77 -20.59
CA ILE A 66 13.21 -13.86 -21.75
C ILE A 66 14.66 -13.60 -21.33
N GLY A 67 14.88 -12.96 -20.18
CA GLY A 67 16.20 -12.51 -19.78
C GLY A 67 16.68 -11.32 -20.62
N GLU A 68 18.00 -11.10 -20.67
CA GLU A 68 18.61 -9.89 -21.24
C GLU A 68 18.15 -9.57 -22.68
N ASP A 69 17.80 -10.56 -23.49
CA ASP A 69 17.29 -10.33 -24.84
C ASP A 69 15.98 -9.52 -24.86
N GLY A 70 15.14 -9.64 -23.84
CA GLY A 70 13.92 -8.85 -23.71
C GLY A 70 14.17 -7.37 -23.46
N LEU A 71 15.33 -6.99 -22.88
CA LEU A 71 15.71 -5.58 -22.71
C LEU A 71 15.91 -4.88 -24.06
N LYS A 72 16.47 -5.60 -25.05
CA LYS A 72 16.68 -5.07 -26.41
C LYS A 72 15.36 -4.70 -27.08
N TRP A 73 14.28 -5.41 -26.76
CA TRP A 73 12.96 -5.15 -27.32
C TRP A 73 12.32 -3.87 -26.76
N MET A 74 12.81 -3.36 -25.62
CA MET A 74 12.29 -2.12 -25.04
C MET A 74 12.59 -0.89 -25.90
N GLU A 75 13.55 -0.97 -26.82
CA GLU A 75 13.78 0.07 -27.84
C GLU A 75 12.56 0.26 -28.78
N ILE A 76 11.75 -0.79 -28.98
CA ILE A 76 10.48 -0.69 -29.71
C ILE A 76 9.54 0.31 -29.02
N VAL A 77 9.53 0.31 -27.68
CA VAL A 77 8.74 1.25 -26.88
C VAL A 77 9.23 2.68 -27.09
N ARG A 78 10.54 2.91 -27.04
CA ARG A 78 11.12 4.24 -27.28
C ARG A 78 10.79 4.74 -28.69
N HIS A 79 10.95 3.86 -29.69
CA HIS A 79 10.65 4.19 -31.08
C HIS A 79 9.18 4.57 -31.28
N HIS A 80 8.26 3.78 -30.71
CA HIS A 80 6.84 4.04 -30.89
C HIS A 80 6.36 5.14 -29.95
N LEU A 81 6.44 4.94 -28.63
CA LEU A 81 5.77 5.79 -27.65
C LEU A 81 6.61 6.99 -27.20
N ASN A 82 7.94 6.94 -27.35
CA ASN A 82 8.86 7.99 -26.88
C ASN A 82 8.65 8.35 -25.39
N ILE A 83 8.52 7.33 -24.55
CA ILE A 83 8.35 7.44 -23.09
C ILE A 83 9.42 6.62 -22.36
N PRO A 84 9.68 6.91 -21.07
CA PRO A 84 10.54 6.10 -20.22
C PRO A 84 10.11 4.64 -20.12
N ILE A 85 11.08 3.75 -19.97
CA ILE A 85 10.88 2.30 -19.76
C ILE A 85 11.28 1.89 -18.33
N THR A 86 10.57 0.90 -17.79
CA THR A 86 10.87 0.35 -16.47
C THR A 86 10.80 -1.17 -16.43
N THR A 87 11.65 -1.80 -15.60
CA THR A 87 11.68 -3.26 -15.40
C THR A 87 12.00 -3.67 -13.94
N GLU A 88 11.67 -4.93 -13.61
CA GLU A 88 11.99 -5.54 -12.31
C GLU A 88 13.46 -5.97 -12.26
N VAL A 89 14.14 -5.65 -11.16
CA VAL A 89 15.46 -6.21 -10.85
C VAL A 89 15.40 -7.08 -9.58
N GLY A 90 16.14 -8.18 -9.59
CA GLY A 90 16.11 -9.19 -8.53
C GLY A 90 17.46 -9.56 -7.92
N ASN A 91 18.55 -9.26 -8.63
CA ASN A 91 19.95 -9.44 -8.20
C ASN A 91 20.84 -8.40 -8.90
N ALA A 92 22.13 -8.33 -8.53
CA ALA A 92 23.08 -7.36 -9.12
C ALA A 92 23.22 -7.50 -10.65
N ALA A 93 23.25 -8.73 -11.18
CA ALA A 93 23.38 -8.96 -12.62
C ALA A 93 22.20 -8.37 -13.43
N HIS A 94 20.97 -8.40 -12.87
CA HIS A 94 19.82 -7.76 -13.50
C HIS A 94 19.99 -6.23 -13.53
N VAL A 95 20.54 -5.64 -12.46
CA VAL A 95 20.84 -4.20 -12.40
C VAL A 95 21.85 -3.82 -13.47
N GLU A 96 22.99 -4.52 -13.52
CA GLU A 96 24.04 -4.28 -14.51
C GLU A 96 23.50 -4.38 -15.95
N SER A 97 22.71 -5.42 -16.23
CA SER A 97 22.10 -5.64 -17.54
C SER A 97 21.10 -4.55 -17.91
N ALA A 98 20.27 -4.10 -16.96
CA ALA A 98 19.32 -3.01 -17.16
C ALA A 98 20.02 -1.67 -17.43
N LEU A 99 21.09 -1.35 -16.69
CA LEU A 99 21.88 -0.14 -16.90
C LEU A 99 22.57 -0.15 -18.26
N LYS A 100 23.15 -1.28 -18.67
CA LYS A 100 23.78 -1.47 -19.99
C LYS A 100 22.81 -1.23 -21.16
N HIS A 101 21.52 -1.52 -20.95
CA HIS A 101 20.47 -1.29 -21.95
C HIS A 101 19.70 0.02 -21.74
N ASN A 102 20.25 0.94 -20.95
CA ASN A 102 19.66 2.25 -20.69
C ASN A 102 18.21 2.17 -20.20
N VAL A 103 17.86 1.27 -19.28
CA VAL A 103 16.54 1.31 -18.62
C VAL A 103 16.43 2.59 -17.78
N ASP A 104 15.31 3.31 -17.88
CA ASP A 104 15.17 4.63 -17.24
C ASP A 104 14.79 4.54 -15.76
N VAL A 105 14.04 3.51 -15.36
CA VAL A 105 13.57 3.31 -13.99
C VAL A 105 13.62 1.83 -13.62
N LEU A 106 14.11 1.50 -12.42
CA LEU A 106 14.07 0.13 -11.91
C LEU A 106 12.97 -0.02 -10.87
N TRP A 107 12.36 -1.21 -10.78
CA TRP A 107 11.58 -1.57 -9.60
C TRP A 107 12.09 -2.84 -8.92
N VAL A 108 11.93 -2.88 -7.59
CA VAL A 108 12.21 -4.05 -6.77
C VAL A 108 10.90 -4.78 -6.49
N GLY A 109 10.86 -6.07 -6.82
CA GLY A 109 9.68 -6.92 -6.64
C GLY A 109 9.39 -7.25 -5.18
N ALA A 110 8.12 -7.50 -4.85
CA ALA A 110 7.68 -7.77 -3.47
C ALA A 110 8.37 -9.00 -2.81
N ARG A 111 8.80 -9.98 -3.61
CA ARG A 111 9.57 -11.15 -3.15
C ARG A 111 11.03 -10.83 -2.87
N THR A 112 11.58 -9.82 -3.51
CA THR A 112 12.94 -9.35 -3.25
C THR A 112 12.95 -8.44 -2.02
N THR A 113 11.94 -7.59 -1.86
CA THR A 113 11.78 -6.70 -0.70
C THR A 113 11.79 -7.43 0.64
N VAL A 114 11.32 -8.69 0.70
CA VAL A 114 11.34 -9.46 1.95
C VAL A 114 12.73 -9.92 2.40
N ASN A 115 13.76 -9.78 1.55
CA ASN A 115 15.12 -10.21 1.83
C ASN A 115 16.08 -9.00 1.90
N PRO A 116 16.45 -8.54 3.11
CA PRO A 116 17.37 -7.41 3.28
C PRO A 116 18.73 -7.59 2.61
N PHE A 117 19.25 -8.81 2.49
CA PHE A 117 20.52 -9.07 1.79
C PHE A 117 20.40 -8.85 0.29
N ALA A 118 19.31 -9.32 -0.33
CA ALA A 118 19.07 -9.09 -1.75
C ALA A 118 18.84 -7.60 -2.04
N VAL A 119 18.10 -6.90 -1.19
CA VAL A 119 17.93 -5.43 -1.34
C VAL A 119 19.27 -4.71 -1.15
N GLN A 120 20.11 -5.13 -0.20
CA GLN A 120 21.44 -4.54 -0.04
C GLN A 120 22.31 -4.77 -1.27
N GLU A 121 22.31 -5.98 -1.83
CA GLU A 121 23.05 -6.30 -3.07
C GLU A 121 22.61 -5.38 -4.23
N LEU A 122 21.29 -5.20 -4.41
CA LEU A 122 20.75 -4.29 -5.42
C LEU A 122 21.15 -2.83 -5.18
N ALA A 123 21.14 -2.38 -3.93
CA ALA A 123 21.56 -1.02 -3.59
C ALA A 123 23.05 -0.82 -3.88
N GLU A 124 23.92 -1.74 -3.47
CA GLU A 124 25.36 -1.62 -3.75
C GLU A 124 25.67 -1.61 -5.25
N ALA A 125 24.94 -2.42 -6.06
CA ALA A 125 25.07 -2.41 -7.51
C ALA A 125 24.67 -1.07 -8.17
N LEU A 126 23.89 -0.23 -7.48
CA LEU A 126 23.47 1.10 -7.93
C LEU A 126 24.30 2.25 -7.35
N ARG A 127 25.34 1.95 -6.56
CA ARG A 127 26.17 2.99 -5.95
C ARG A 127 26.80 3.88 -7.03
N GLY A 128 26.57 5.18 -6.92
CA GLY A 128 27.08 6.18 -7.88
C GLY A 128 26.30 6.26 -9.20
N VAL A 129 25.17 5.58 -9.32
CA VAL A 129 24.27 5.66 -10.49
C VAL A 129 23.13 6.62 -10.18
N ASP A 130 22.83 7.54 -11.11
CA ASP A 130 21.68 8.43 -10.99
C ASP A 130 20.46 7.86 -11.74
N ILE A 131 19.72 6.96 -11.07
CA ILE A 131 18.54 6.28 -11.64
C ILE A 131 17.40 6.23 -10.62
N PRO A 132 16.14 6.47 -11.03
CA PRO A 132 14.98 6.20 -10.20
C PRO A 132 14.80 4.73 -9.83
N VAL A 133 14.46 4.49 -8.56
CA VAL A 133 14.16 3.16 -8.03
C VAL A 133 12.81 3.17 -7.32
N MET A 134 11.94 2.25 -7.72
CA MET A 134 10.65 2.03 -7.08
C MET A 134 10.64 0.73 -6.27
N VAL A 135 10.17 0.73 -5.03
CA VAL A 135 10.20 -0.48 -4.18
C VAL A 135 8.79 -0.96 -3.87
N LYS A 136 8.43 -2.17 -4.34
CA LYS A 136 7.16 -2.81 -3.97
C LYS A 136 7.16 -3.18 -2.49
N ASN A 137 6.00 -3.02 -1.81
CA ASN A 137 5.86 -3.47 -0.43
C ASN A 137 6.19 -4.97 -0.27
N PRO A 138 6.71 -5.40 0.89
CA PRO A 138 6.94 -6.81 1.17
C PRO A 138 5.65 -7.62 1.07
N MET A 139 5.76 -8.92 0.80
CA MET A 139 4.57 -9.79 0.68
C MET A 139 3.73 -9.88 1.96
N ASN A 140 4.37 -9.71 3.13
CA ASN A 140 3.72 -9.66 4.44
C ASN A 140 3.65 -8.22 4.94
N PRO A 141 2.65 -7.84 5.75
CA PRO A 141 2.48 -6.48 6.23
C PRO A 141 3.54 -6.12 7.29
N ASP A 142 4.70 -5.71 6.81
CA ASP A 142 5.84 -5.25 7.62
C ASP A 142 6.30 -3.88 7.11
N LEU A 143 5.89 -2.82 7.81
CA LEU A 143 6.22 -1.44 7.46
C LEU A 143 7.72 -1.16 7.61
N GLN A 144 8.36 -1.69 8.65
CA GLN A 144 9.77 -1.44 8.93
C GLN A 144 10.66 -2.08 7.86
N LEU A 145 10.29 -3.27 7.38
CA LEU A 145 10.98 -3.90 6.27
C LEU A 145 10.84 -3.11 4.97
N TRP A 146 9.67 -2.51 4.71
CA TRP A 146 9.48 -1.67 3.53
C TRP A 146 10.29 -0.36 3.59
N ILE A 147 10.26 0.33 4.75
CA ILE A 147 11.07 1.54 5.00
C ILE A 147 12.55 1.21 4.88
N GLY A 148 13.01 0.15 5.55
CA GLY A 148 14.41 -0.25 5.51
C GLY A 148 14.90 -0.65 4.12
N ALA A 149 14.02 -1.12 3.23
CA ALA A 149 14.38 -1.37 1.84
C ALA A 149 14.63 -0.05 1.07
N LEU A 150 13.78 0.96 1.27
CA LEU A 150 13.95 2.29 0.68
C LEU A 150 15.21 3.00 1.24
N GLU A 151 15.44 2.91 2.55
CA GLU A 151 16.60 3.52 3.21
C GLU A 151 17.93 2.94 2.71
N ARG A 152 17.98 1.66 2.32
CA ARG A 152 19.18 1.04 1.73
C ARG A 152 19.56 1.69 0.40
N PHE A 153 18.59 1.93 -0.48
CA PHE A 153 18.83 2.66 -1.73
C PHE A 153 19.23 4.11 -1.46
N HIS A 154 18.58 4.76 -0.49
CA HIS A 154 18.97 6.11 -0.11
C HIS A 154 20.40 6.20 0.44
N ALA A 155 20.81 5.24 1.26
CA ALA A 155 22.14 5.19 1.87
C ALA A 155 23.30 5.03 0.85
N VAL A 156 23.02 4.49 -0.34
CA VAL A 156 24.00 4.38 -1.44
C VAL A 156 23.96 5.59 -2.40
N GLY A 157 23.11 6.58 -2.12
CA GLY A 157 23.00 7.83 -2.88
C GLY A 157 21.82 7.92 -3.84
N ILE A 158 20.91 6.93 -3.87
CA ILE A 158 19.71 7.02 -4.71
C ILE A 158 18.67 7.92 -4.03
N ASN A 159 18.46 9.10 -4.60
CA ASN A 159 17.49 10.08 -4.12
C ASN A 159 16.21 10.15 -4.97
N LYS A 160 16.15 9.45 -6.11
CA LYS A 160 14.93 9.30 -6.93
C LYS A 160 14.19 8.04 -6.50
N LEU A 161 13.37 8.13 -5.46
CA LEU A 161 12.73 6.98 -4.82
C LEU A 161 11.21 7.13 -4.80
N ALA A 162 10.51 6.04 -5.08
CA ALA A 162 9.07 5.91 -4.81
C ALA A 162 8.75 4.51 -4.29
N ALA A 163 7.60 4.37 -3.64
CA ALA A 163 7.11 3.09 -3.18
C ALA A 163 6.01 2.55 -4.12
N ILE A 164 5.85 1.23 -4.21
CA ILE A 164 4.74 0.62 -4.94
C ILE A 164 3.90 -0.24 -3.98
N HIS A 165 2.65 0.14 -3.81
CA HIS A 165 1.69 -0.62 -3.02
C HIS A 165 0.93 -1.64 -3.87
N ARG A 166 1.17 -2.92 -3.63
CA ARG A 166 0.63 -4.08 -4.37
C ARG A 166 -0.18 -5.05 -3.51
N GLY A 167 -0.52 -4.65 -2.27
CA GLY A 167 -1.20 -5.48 -1.27
C GLY A 167 -0.32 -6.57 -0.67
N PHE A 168 -0.88 -7.35 0.25
CA PHE A 168 -0.19 -8.36 1.05
C PHE A 168 -0.85 -9.73 0.89
N SER A 169 -0.06 -10.79 1.00
CA SER A 169 -0.57 -12.16 0.94
C SER A 169 -1.47 -12.47 2.14
N ASP A 170 -2.66 -13.02 1.88
CA ASP A 170 -3.62 -13.45 2.90
C ASP A 170 -4.17 -14.82 2.47
N SER A 171 -3.96 -15.85 3.30
CA SER A 171 -4.37 -17.23 3.00
C SER A 171 -5.88 -17.45 3.13
N TYR A 172 -6.61 -16.53 3.76
CA TYR A 172 -8.00 -16.70 4.15
C TYR A 172 -8.96 -15.83 3.31
N ASP A 173 -8.55 -14.61 2.95
CA ASP A 173 -9.37 -13.72 2.13
C ASP A 173 -9.22 -14.05 0.64
N LYS A 174 -10.27 -14.62 0.03
CA LYS A 174 -10.29 -14.98 -1.39
C LYS A 174 -10.80 -13.87 -2.30
N ARG A 175 -11.23 -12.71 -1.76
CA ARG A 175 -11.75 -11.60 -2.58
C ARG A 175 -10.65 -10.89 -3.35
N PHE A 176 -9.44 -10.88 -2.81
CA PHE A 176 -8.26 -10.27 -3.41
C PHE A 176 -7.19 -11.34 -3.60
N ARG A 177 -6.36 -11.21 -4.64
CA ARG A 177 -5.13 -12.00 -4.77
C ARG A 177 -4.13 -11.60 -3.68
N ASN A 178 -4.05 -10.30 -3.38
CA ASN A 178 -3.28 -9.74 -2.28
C ASN A 178 -4.12 -8.66 -1.61
N LYS A 179 -4.43 -8.83 -0.33
CA LYS A 179 -5.27 -7.91 0.43
C LYS A 179 -4.63 -6.52 0.48
N PRO A 180 -5.33 -5.44 0.12
CA PRO A 180 -4.72 -4.12 0.03
C PRO A 180 -4.08 -3.68 1.35
N ASN A 181 -4.83 -3.71 2.47
CA ASN A 181 -4.39 -3.14 3.74
C ASN A 181 -3.91 -1.67 3.60
N TRP A 182 -4.84 -0.81 3.19
CA TRP A 182 -4.61 0.60 2.84
C TRP A 182 -3.96 1.45 3.94
N SER A 183 -3.99 1.02 5.20
CA SER A 183 -3.27 1.72 6.29
C SER A 183 -1.75 1.68 6.11
N MET A 184 -1.20 0.66 5.43
CA MET A 184 0.24 0.51 5.22
C MET A 184 0.87 1.62 4.38
N PRO A 185 0.40 1.91 3.15
CA PRO A 185 0.93 3.03 2.38
C PRO A 185 0.72 4.37 3.10
N ILE A 186 -0.38 4.55 3.84
CA ILE A 186 -0.64 5.78 4.62
C ILE A 186 0.40 5.93 5.75
N HIS A 187 0.67 4.85 6.49
CA HIS A 187 1.70 4.88 7.52
C HIS A 187 3.09 5.12 6.93
N LEU A 188 3.41 4.54 5.76
CA LEU A 188 4.68 4.83 5.07
C LEU A 188 4.83 6.33 4.78
N LYS A 189 3.80 6.98 4.20
CA LYS A 189 3.82 8.44 3.93
C LYS A 189 3.93 9.27 5.21
N ARG A 190 3.35 8.78 6.32
CA ARG A 190 3.45 9.44 7.64
C ARG A 190 4.85 9.36 8.22
N GLU A 191 5.48 8.18 8.18
CA GLU A 191 6.86 8.02 8.66
C GLU A 191 7.80 8.76 7.70
N TRP A 192 7.80 8.45 6.40
CA TRP A 192 8.63 9.13 5.41
C TRP A 192 7.85 10.23 4.69
N LYS A 193 7.87 11.45 5.25
CA LYS A 193 7.22 12.62 4.67
C LYS A 193 7.63 12.84 3.20
N GLY A 194 6.64 13.02 2.34
CA GLY A 194 6.83 13.24 0.91
C GLY A 194 7.06 11.98 0.08
N MET A 195 7.12 10.79 0.68
CA MET A 195 7.24 9.54 -0.09
C MET A 195 6.02 9.35 -0.98
N GLU A 196 6.23 9.28 -2.28
CA GLU A 196 5.16 8.95 -3.24
C GLU A 196 4.95 7.43 -3.29
N VAL A 197 3.68 7.04 -3.36
CA VAL A 197 3.27 5.64 -3.38
C VAL A 197 2.36 5.38 -4.58
N ILE A 198 2.88 4.63 -5.54
CA ILE A 198 2.13 4.15 -6.72
C ILE A 198 1.33 2.90 -6.32
N ASN A 199 0.06 2.81 -6.72
CA ASN A 199 -0.74 1.61 -6.50
C ASN A 199 -0.64 0.62 -7.66
N ASP A 200 -0.48 -0.66 -7.37
CA ASP A 200 -0.54 -1.77 -8.35
C ASP A 200 -1.85 -2.55 -8.14
N PRO A 201 -2.97 -2.08 -8.73
CA PRO A 201 -4.27 -2.72 -8.55
C PRO A 201 -4.31 -4.11 -9.21
N SER A 202 -3.60 -4.32 -10.32
CA SER A 202 -3.56 -5.60 -11.04
C SER A 202 -3.09 -6.74 -10.13
N HIS A 203 -2.02 -6.53 -9.35
CA HIS A 203 -1.54 -7.56 -8.41
C HIS A 203 -2.36 -7.63 -7.12
N ILE A 204 -3.05 -6.57 -6.70
CA ILE A 204 -3.98 -6.59 -5.57
C ILE A 204 -5.18 -7.48 -5.88
N VAL A 205 -5.91 -7.20 -6.96
CA VAL A 205 -7.15 -7.93 -7.28
C VAL A 205 -6.90 -9.25 -7.97
N GLY A 206 -5.92 -9.32 -8.87
CA GLY A 206 -5.64 -10.53 -9.65
C GLY A 206 -6.73 -10.91 -10.67
N ASN A 207 -7.58 -9.96 -11.05
CA ASN A 207 -8.58 -10.06 -12.11
C ASN A 207 -8.80 -8.69 -12.77
N ARG A 208 -9.46 -8.63 -13.94
CA ARG A 208 -9.67 -7.39 -14.69
C ARG A 208 -10.79 -6.54 -14.08
N GLU A 209 -11.83 -7.19 -13.55
CA GLU A 209 -13.08 -6.56 -13.11
C GLU A 209 -12.86 -5.65 -11.89
N GLY A 210 -11.97 -6.03 -10.98
CA GLY A 210 -11.69 -5.28 -9.74
C GLY A 210 -10.70 -4.13 -9.89
N ILE A 211 -10.09 -3.93 -11.06
CA ILE A 211 -9.00 -2.94 -11.24
C ILE A 211 -9.51 -1.53 -11.03
N LEU A 212 -10.64 -1.17 -11.65
CA LEU A 212 -11.20 0.18 -11.54
C LEU A 212 -11.53 0.57 -10.10
N GLU A 213 -12.27 -0.29 -9.39
CA GLU A 213 -12.65 -0.03 -7.99
C GLU A 213 -11.41 0.11 -7.09
N THR A 214 -10.41 -0.76 -7.29
CA THR A 214 -9.18 -0.74 -6.49
C THR A 214 -8.34 0.51 -6.79
N ALA A 215 -8.22 0.88 -8.06
CA ALA A 215 -7.50 2.07 -8.50
C ALA A 215 -8.17 3.34 -7.96
N GLN A 216 -9.49 3.49 -8.10
CA GLN A 216 -10.22 4.64 -7.53
C GLN A 216 -10.04 4.72 -6.02
N ARG A 217 -10.07 3.57 -5.33
CA ARG A 217 -9.85 3.54 -3.89
C ARG A 217 -8.44 3.99 -3.50
N ALA A 218 -7.42 3.60 -4.26
CA ALA A 218 -6.05 4.06 -4.05
C ALA A 218 -5.95 5.60 -4.18
N ILE A 219 -6.51 6.16 -5.25
CA ILE A 219 -6.55 7.61 -5.46
C ILE A 219 -7.31 8.33 -4.34
N ASN A 220 -8.44 7.78 -3.87
CA ASN A 220 -9.18 8.35 -2.73
C ASN A 220 -8.38 8.34 -1.42
N PHE A 221 -7.41 7.45 -1.27
CA PHE A 221 -6.46 7.42 -0.15
C PHE A 221 -5.24 8.33 -0.36
N GLY A 222 -5.16 9.06 -1.47
CA GLY A 222 -4.07 9.98 -1.78
C GLY A 222 -2.79 9.28 -2.23
N LEU A 223 -2.91 8.15 -2.95
CA LEU A 223 -1.78 7.49 -3.62
C LEU A 223 -1.49 8.18 -4.96
N ASP A 224 -0.21 8.25 -5.31
CA ASP A 224 0.34 9.24 -6.26
C ASP A 224 0.46 8.70 -7.70
N GLY A 225 -0.10 7.52 -7.97
CA GLY A 225 -0.03 6.89 -9.30
C GLY A 225 -0.61 5.50 -9.36
N LEU A 226 -0.64 4.94 -10.56
CA LEU A 226 -1.20 3.61 -10.86
C LEU A 226 -0.24 2.82 -11.74
N MET A 227 0.02 1.56 -11.38
CA MET A 227 0.75 0.58 -12.19
C MET A 227 -0.20 -0.53 -12.65
N ILE A 228 -0.64 -0.49 -13.90
CA ILE A 228 -1.67 -1.40 -14.44
C ILE A 228 -1.10 -2.29 -15.53
N GLU A 229 -1.21 -3.60 -15.37
CA GLU A 229 -0.74 -4.55 -16.38
C GLU A 229 -1.61 -4.50 -17.64
N THR A 230 -0.97 -4.31 -18.79
CA THR A 230 -1.63 -4.05 -20.07
C THR A 230 -1.05 -4.93 -21.16
N HIS A 231 -1.90 -5.70 -21.85
CA HIS A 231 -1.53 -6.67 -22.89
C HIS A 231 -2.44 -6.52 -24.11
N HIS A 232 -1.92 -6.73 -25.31
CA HIS A 232 -2.71 -6.65 -26.55
C HIS A 232 -3.71 -7.82 -26.67
N ASP A 233 -3.36 -8.99 -26.12
CA ASP A 233 -4.19 -10.18 -26.10
C ASP A 233 -4.14 -10.86 -24.70
N PRO A 234 -4.83 -10.29 -23.70
CA PRO A 234 -4.67 -10.72 -22.31
C PRO A 234 -4.98 -12.19 -22.03
N ASP A 235 -5.89 -12.82 -22.78
CA ASP A 235 -6.30 -14.21 -22.55
C ASP A 235 -5.22 -15.22 -22.96
N ASN A 236 -4.34 -14.85 -23.89
CA ASN A 236 -3.22 -15.68 -24.36
C ASN A 236 -1.85 -15.26 -23.79
N ALA A 237 -1.82 -14.32 -22.83
CA ALA A 237 -0.57 -13.87 -22.22
C ALA A 237 0.14 -15.01 -21.44
N TRP A 238 1.46 -15.06 -21.52
CA TRP A 238 2.29 -16.12 -20.94
C TRP A 238 2.42 -16.02 -19.42
N SER A 239 2.02 -14.89 -18.86
CA SER A 239 2.00 -14.66 -17.42
C SER A 239 0.79 -13.81 -17.05
N ASP A 240 0.18 -14.12 -15.91
CA ASP A 240 -0.74 -13.19 -15.24
C ASP A 240 -1.92 -12.75 -16.13
N ALA A 241 -2.33 -13.62 -17.07
CA ALA A 241 -3.38 -13.40 -18.07
C ALA A 241 -4.65 -12.79 -17.49
N LYS A 242 -5.10 -13.29 -16.33
CA LYS A 242 -6.39 -12.94 -15.71
C LYS A 242 -6.54 -11.48 -15.32
N GLN A 243 -5.46 -10.73 -15.12
CA GLN A 243 -5.52 -9.34 -14.64
C GLN A 243 -4.94 -8.31 -15.61
N GLN A 244 -4.33 -8.74 -16.72
CA GLN A 244 -3.89 -7.77 -17.73
C GLN A 244 -5.11 -7.26 -18.49
N VAL A 245 -5.15 -5.96 -18.79
CA VAL A 245 -6.22 -5.34 -19.60
C VAL A 245 -5.70 -4.96 -20.99
N THR A 246 -6.58 -4.76 -21.97
CA THR A 246 -6.16 -4.18 -23.26
C THR A 246 -5.90 -2.67 -23.11
N PRO A 247 -5.11 -2.05 -23.99
CA PRO A 247 -4.96 -0.59 -24.04
C PRO A 247 -6.30 0.17 -24.11
N ALA A 248 -7.27 -0.34 -24.86
CA ALA A 248 -8.63 0.24 -24.90
C ALA A 248 -9.30 0.20 -23.52
N LYS A 249 -9.19 -0.93 -22.80
CA LYS A 249 -9.77 -1.07 -21.46
C LYS A 249 -9.01 -0.25 -20.41
N LEU A 250 -7.68 -0.11 -20.55
CA LEU A 250 -6.89 0.81 -19.72
C LEU A 250 -7.41 2.24 -19.86
N LYS A 251 -7.65 2.70 -21.09
CA LYS A 251 -8.23 4.03 -21.35
C LYS A 251 -9.57 4.21 -20.66
N GLU A 252 -10.44 3.23 -20.81
CA GLU A 252 -11.76 3.23 -20.17
C GLU A 252 -11.63 3.35 -18.64
N ILE A 253 -10.79 2.51 -18.02
CA ILE A 253 -10.53 2.55 -16.57
C ILE A 253 -10.09 3.95 -16.14
N LEU A 254 -9.06 4.50 -16.78
CA LEU A 254 -8.52 5.81 -16.41
C LEU A 254 -9.52 6.94 -16.63
N SER A 255 -10.41 6.84 -17.62
CA SER A 255 -11.46 7.83 -17.88
C SER A 255 -12.54 7.88 -16.79
N PHE A 256 -12.70 6.79 -16.03
CA PHE A 256 -13.65 6.73 -14.91
C PHE A 256 -13.01 7.11 -13.57
N ILE A 257 -11.69 7.23 -13.50
CA ILE A 257 -11.01 7.58 -12.25
C ILE A 257 -11.11 9.09 -12.02
N ASP A 258 -11.67 9.44 -10.88
CA ASP A 258 -11.70 10.80 -10.34
C ASP A 258 -10.39 11.05 -9.58
N PHE A 259 -9.37 11.54 -10.31
CA PHE A 259 -8.06 11.88 -9.76
C PHE A 259 -8.15 13.03 -8.76
N LYS A 260 -7.52 12.86 -7.59
CA LYS A 260 -7.58 13.81 -6.47
C LYS A 260 -6.23 14.46 -6.24
N ASN A 261 -6.18 15.78 -6.18
CA ASN A 261 -4.99 16.47 -5.66
C ASN A 261 -4.89 16.22 -4.15
N THR A 262 -3.68 16.13 -3.61
CA THR A 262 -3.48 16.03 -2.17
C THR A 262 -3.76 17.38 -1.52
N LEU A 263 -4.44 17.39 -0.37
CA LEU A 263 -4.71 18.61 0.42
C LEU A 263 -3.43 19.31 0.88
N GLU A 264 -2.26 18.66 0.80
CA GLU A 264 -0.97 19.30 1.11
C GLU A 264 -0.60 20.37 0.07
N GLU A 265 -1.14 20.28 -1.14
CA GLU A 265 -0.94 21.24 -2.22
C GLU A 265 -1.99 22.38 -2.20
N GLU A 266 -3.07 22.25 -1.43
CA GLU A 266 -4.15 23.23 -1.35
C GLU A 266 -4.37 23.72 0.09
N ASN A 267 -4.34 25.03 0.32
CA ASN A 267 -4.71 25.60 1.62
C ASN A 267 -6.14 25.14 1.98
N PRO A 268 -6.35 24.46 3.12
CA PRO A 268 -7.66 23.93 3.49
C PRO A 268 -8.69 25.06 3.50
N SER A 269 -9.82 24.87 2.83
CA SER A 269 -10.92 25.85 2.86
C SER A 269 -11.34 26.15 4.31
N GLU A 270 -11.78 27.38 4.57
CA GLU A 270 -12.31 27.80 5.88
C GLU A 270 -13.35 26.81 6.41
N ARG A 271 -14.29 26.40 5.55
CA ARG A 271 -15.30 25.39 5.87
C ARG A 271 -14.72 24.04 6.33
N LEU A 272 -13.62 23.58 5.73
CA LEU A 272 -12.97 22.33 6.15
C LEU A 272 -12.33 22.49 7.54
N ASN A 273 -11.74 23.66 7.82
CA ASN A 273 -11.19 23.95 9.14
C ASN A 273 -12.30 24.05 10.20
N ASP A 274 -13.43 24.68 9.89
CA ASP A 274 -14.58 24.73 10.80
C ASP A 274 -15.09 23.33 11.16
N LEU A 275 -15.20 22.45 10.16
CA LEU A 275 -15.59 21.05 10.38
C LEU A 275 -14.56 20.30 11.23
N ARG A 276 -13.26 20.51 11.00
CA ARG A 276 -12.19 19.91 11.82
C ARG A 276 -12.25 20.40 13.26
N ASN A 277 -12.39 21.71 13.48
CA ASN A 277 -12.53 22.27 14.82
C ASN A 277 -13.77 21.72 15.55
N ALA A 278 -14.88 21.54 14.84
CA ALA A 278 -16.07 20.91 15.40
C ALA A 278 -15.85 19.43 15.76
N ILE A 279 -15.08 18.69 14.96
CA ILE A 279 -14.67 17.31 15.27
C ILE A 279 -13.76 17.30 16.49
N ASP A 280 -12.74 18.15 16.54
CA ASP A 280 -11.81 18.24 17.68
C ASP A 280 -12.56 18.51 18.99
N HIS A 281 -13.56 19.41 18.97
CA HIS A 281 -14.41 19.66 20.13
C HIS A 281 -15.22 18.43 20.58
N LEU A 282 -15.72 17.62 19.63
CA LEU A 282 -16.43 16.38 19.94
C LEU A 282 -15.47 15.31 20.47
N ASP A 283 -14.25 15.25 19.96
CA ASP A 283 -13.22 14.32 20.42
C ASP A 283 -12.79 14.66 21.86
N ASP A 284 -12.65 15.94 22.21
CA ASP A 284 -12.44 16.39 23.59
C ASP A 284 -13.58 15.92 24.52
N GLN A 285 -14.84 16.11 24.09
CA GLN A 285 -16.01 15.62 24.85
C GLN A 285 -16.01 14.09 25.02
N LEU A 286 -15.57 13.34 24.01
CA LEU A 286 -15.45 11.88 24.11
C LEU A 286 -14.39 11.48 25.15
N LEU A 287 -13.28 12.20 25.23
CA LEU A 287 -12.24 11.98 26.23
C LEU A 287 -12.74 12.28 27.65
N ASP A 288 -13.47 13.38 27.85
CA ASP A 288 -14.09 13.72 29.13
C ASP A 288 -15.07 12.62 29.60
N ILE A 289 -15.94 12.16 28.71
CA ILE A 289 -16.90 11.07 29.00
C ILE A 289 -16.16 9.77 29.35
N LEU A 290 -15.07 9.45 28.65
CA LEU A 290 -14.25 8.28 28.97
C LEU A 290 -13.59 8.43 30.33
N GLN A 291 -13.06 9.60 30.68
CA GLN A 291 -12.49 9.88 32.00
C GLN A 291 -13.53 9.68 33.10
N GLU A 292 -14.72 10.28 32.97
CA GLU A 292 -15.81 10.11 33.94
C GLU A 292 -16.20 8.63 34.08
N ARG A 293 -16.35 7.93 32.95
CA ARG A 293 -16.63 6.49 32.92
C ARG A 293 -15.57 5.70 33.68
N PHE A 294 -14.28 5.98 33.46
CA PHE A 294 -13.20 5.26 34.13
C PHE A 294 -13.10 5.59 35.63
N SER A 295 -13.46 6.80 36.05
CA SER A 295 -13.60 7.13 37.47
C SER A 295 -14.67 6.27 38.15
N LEU A 296 -15.80 6.02 37.48
CA LEU A 296 -16.82 5.08 37.97
C LEU A 296 -16.29 3.64 38.03
N ILE A 297 -15.47 3.22 37.07
CA ILE A 297 -14.82 1.90 37.11
C ILE A 297 -13.87 1.78 38.31
N ASP A 298 -13.14 2.83 38.65
CA ASP A 298 -12.27 2.85 39.82
C ASP A 298 -13.08 2.71 41.11
N GLN A 299 -14.25 3.34 41.20
CA GLN A 299 -15.18 3.15 42.32
C GLN A 299 -15.72 1.72 42.39
N VAL A 300 -16.05 1.10 41.25
CA VAL A 300 -16.45 -0.31 41.16
C VAL A 300 -15.33 -1.23 41.63
N GLY A 301 -14.08 -0.94 41.26
CA GLY A 301 -12.89 -1.67 41.72
C GLY A 301 -12.72 -1.60 43.23
N ALA A 302 -12.81 -0.40 43.81
CA ALA A 302 -12.75 -0.18 45.25
C ALA A 302 -13.84 -0.96 46.00
N TYR A 303 -15.09 -0.90 45.53
CA TYR A 303 -16.20 -1.64 46.10
C TYR A 303 -15.97 -3.16 46.07
N LYS A 304 -15.56 -3.69 44.91
CA LYS A 304 -15.27 -5.13 44.77
C LYS A 304 -14.16 -5.57 45.71
N ARG A 305 -13.10 -4.77 45.86
CA ARG A 305 -11.99 -5.04 46.79
C ARG A 305 -12.49 -5.12 48.23
N GLU A 306 -13.26 -4.14 48.69
CA GLU A 306 -13.81 -4.10 50.06
C GLU A 306 -14.68 -5.33 50.37
N HIS A 307 -15.34 -5.88 49.36
CA HIS A 307 -16.24 -7.02 49.49
C HIS A 307 -15.61 -8.35 49.03
N ASN A 308 -14.31 -8.40 48.73
CA ASN A 308 -13.58 -9.56 48.21
C ASN A 308 -14.24 -10.22 46.97
N LEU A 309 -14.76 -9.40 46.05
CA LEU A 309 -15.42 -9.84 44.82
C LEU A 309 -14.44 -9.91 43.64
N ALA A 310 -14.69 -10.84 42.71
CA ALA A 310 -13.91 -10.97 41.48
C ALA A 310 -14.12 -9.79 40.51
N VAL A 311 -13.05 -9.41 39.79
CA VAL A 311 -13.08 -8.36 38.77
C VAL A 311 -13.94 -8.78 37.57
N PHE A 312 -13.72 -10.00 37.08
CA PHE A 312 -14.34 -10.48 35.86
C PHE A 312 -15.77 -10.97 36.08
N GLN A 313 -16.71 -10.47 35.27
CA GLN A 313 -18.12 -10.83 35.28
C GLN A 313 -18.59 -11.08 33.84
N SER A 314 -18.59 -12.34 33.42
CA SER A 314 -18.86 -12.76 32.02
C SER A 314 -20.23 -12.28 31.51
N ASP A 315 -21.28 -12.41 32.32
CA ASP A 315 -22.65 -12.14 31.89
C ASP A 315 -22.90 -10.65 31.68
N ARG A 316 -22.33 -9.82 32.56
CA ARG A 316 -22.38 -8.36 32.43
C ARG A 316 -21.65 -7.91 31.18
N TRP A 317 -20.48 -8.48 30.90
CA TRP A 317 -19.71 -8.16 29.71
C TRP A 317 -20.48 -8.51 28.44
N LYS A 318 -21.02 -9.74 28.35
CA LYS A 318 -21.83 -10.19 27.22
C LYS A 318 -23.03 -9.27 26.97
N PHE A 319 -23.77 -8.92 28.02
CA PHE A 319 -24.90 -8.01 27.93
C PHE A 319 -24.50 -6.61 27.42
N VAL A 320 -23.40 -6.04 27.93
CA VAL A 320 -22.92 -4.72 27.49
C VAL A 320 -22.50 -4.77 26.03
N MET A 321 -21.74 -5.80 25.62
CA MET A 321 -21.31 -5.99 24.24
C MET A 321 -22.50 -6.05 23.28
N GLU A 322 -23.47 -6.91 23.55
CA GLU A 322 -24.64 -7.09 22.69
C GLU A 322 -25.49 -5.81 22.65
N SER A 323 -25.88 -5.29 23.82
CA SER A 323 -26.79 -4.14 23.90
C SER A 323 -26.19 -2.85 23.34
N ARG A 324 -24.88 -2.60 23.52
CA ARG A 324 -24.22 -1.40 23.02
C ARG A 324 -23.86 -1.51 21.55
N THR A 325 -23.51 -2.70 21.06
CA THR A 325 -23.32 -2.93 19.63
C THR A 325 -24.61 -2.64 18.86
N GLN A 326 -25.76 -3.13 19.32
CA GLN A 326 -27.05 -2.85 18.68
C GLN A 326 -27.41 -1.36 18.67
N LYS A 327 -27.18 -0.65 19.78
CA LYS A 327 -27.38 0.82 19.82
C LYS A 327 -26.44 1.57 18.87
N GLY A 328 -25.19 1.10 18.71
CA GLY A 328 -24.26 1.68 17.74
C GLY A 328 -24.72 1.49 16.31
N ILE A 329 -25.23 0.29 15.97
CA ILE A 329 -25.81 0.00 14.65
C ILE A 329 -26.98 0.93 14.34
N GLN A 330 -27.88 1.17 15.31
CA GLN A 330 -28.99 2.13 15.16
C GLN A 330 -28.54 3.58 14.92
N LYS A 331 -27.27 3.89 15.24
CA LYS A 331 -26.62 5.20 15.00
C LYS A 331 -25.72 5.18 13.77
N ASN A 332 -25.89 4.21 12.87
CA ASN A 332 -25.08 4.03 11.65
C ASN A 332 -23.59 3.72 11.91
N LEU A 333 -23.25 3.16 13.07
CA LEU A 333 -21.89 2.65 13.33
C LEU A 333 -21.81 1.18 12.93
N SER A 334 -20.70 0.77 12.30
CA SER A 334 -20.53 -0.63 11.89
C SER A 334 -20.43 -1.56 13.11
N GLU A 335 -20.98 -2.77 12.99
CA GLU A 335 -20.92 -3.79 14.05
C GLU A 335 -19.48 -4.11 14.44
N LYS A 336 -18.58 -4.23 13.46
CA LYS A 336 -17.17 -4.51 13.67
C LYS A 336 -16.51 -3.43 14.51
N PHE A 337 -16.67 -2.16 14.12
CA PHE A 337 -16.13 -1.02 14.86
C PHE A 337 -16.63 -1.00 16.31
N MET A 338 -17.93 -1.20 16.52
CA MET A 338 -18.51 -1.20 17.86
C MET A 338 -17.92 -2.29 18.75
N LYS A 339 -17.75 -3.50 18.21
CA LYS A 339 -17.14 -4.62 18.94
C LYS A 339 -15.69 -4.32 19.32
N GLU A 340 -14.89 -3.79 18.40
CA GLU A 340 -13.48 -3.44 18.65
C GLU A 340 -13.36 -2.30 19.68
N LEU A 341 -14.16 -1.24 19.54
CA LEU A 341 -14.18 -0.11 20.47
C LEU A 341 -14.56 -0.54 21.89
N LEU A 342 -15.67 -1.29 22.03
CA LEU A 342 -16.13 -1.75 23.33
C LEU A 342 -15.11 -2.69 23.99
N TYR A 343 -14.47 -3.54 23.21
CA TYR A 343 -13.40 -4.41 23.70
C TYR A 343 -12.23 -3.60 24.26
N CYS A 344 -11.72 -2.60 23.53
CA CYS A 344 -10.65 -1.72 24.02
C CYS A 344 -11.03 -1.01 25.34
N ILE A 345 -12.25 -0.47 25.41
CA ILE A 345 -12.75 0.19 26.62
C ILE A 345 -12.85 -0.81 27.80
N HIS A 346 -13.25 -2.06 27.54
CA HIS A 346 -13.36 -3.09 28.56
C HIS A 346 -12.00 -3.54 29.08
N GLU A 347 -11.06 -3.82 28.18
CA GLU A 347 -9.68 -4.17 28.52
C GLU A 347 -9.06 -3.10 29.44
N GLU A 348 -9.23 -1.82 29.11
CA GLU A 348 -8.76 -0.74 29.97
C GLU A 348 -9.46 -0.73 31.34
N SER A 349 -10.77 -1.00 31.36
CA SER A 349 -11.54 -1.11 32.61
C SER A 349 -11.05 -2.24 33.51
N VAL A 350 -10.66 -3.38 32.93
CA VAL A 350 -10.12 -4.54 33.67
C VAL A 350 -8.73 -4.23 34.22
N LYS A 351 -7.84 -3.68 33.39
CA LYS A 351 -6.48 -3.28 33.81
C LYS A 351 -6.49 -2.35 35.02
N ARG A 352 -7.38 -1.35 35.03
CA ARG A 352 -7.52 -0.41 36.16
C ARG A 352 -7.96 -1.10 37.45
N GLN A 353 -8.98 -1.98 37.38
CA GLN A 353 -9.47 -2.74 38.53
C GLN A 353 -8.40 -3.72 39.06
N GLU A 354 -7.67 -4.40 38.17
CA GLU A 354 -6.57 -5.29 38.57
C GLU A 354 -5.42 -4.54 39.25
N LYS A 355 -5.05 -3.35 38.73
CA LYS A 355 -4.02 -2.50 39.33
C LYS A 355 -4.35 -2.16 40.79
N GLN A 356 -5.58 -1.76 41.07
CA GLN A 356 -6.04 -1.45 42.43
C GLN A 356 -6.01 -2.67 43.37
N LEU A 357 -6.24 -3.87 42.86
CA LEU A 357 -6.13 -5.10 43.66
C LEU A 357 -4.68 -5.48 43.98
N ARG A 358 -3.72 -5.12 43.12
CA ARG A 358 -2.29 -5.43 43.30
C ARG A 358 -1.57 -4.43 44.22
N GLU A 359 -1.97 -3.15 44.21
CA GLU A 359 -1.24 -2.06 44.87
C GLU A 359 -1.66 -1.80 46.34
N ALA A 360 -2.62 -2.56 46.90
CA ALA A 360 -3.14 -2.33 48.25
C ALA A 360 -2.48 -3.23 49.31
N GLU A 361 -2.07 -2.65 50.46
CA GLU A 361 -1.72 -3.41 51.67
C GLU A 361 -2.89 -4.31 52.12
N PRO A 362 -2.61 -5.50 52.70
CA PRO A 362 -3.65 -6.45 53.06
C PRO A 362 -4.64 -5.84 54.04
N VAL A 363 -5.93 -5.88 53.68
CA VAL A 363 -7.04 -5.43 54.53
C VAL A 363 -7.00 -6.23 55.83
N LYS A 364 -6.66 -5.59 56.95
CA LYS A 364 -6.76 -6.19 58.29
C LYS A 364 -8.23 -6.53 58.54
N LYS A 365 -8.55 -7.82 58.59
CA LYS A 365 -9.83 -8.32 59.08
C LYS A 365 -9.93 -7.97 60.56
N GLY A 366 -10.88 -7.10 60.90
CA GLY A 366 -11.27 -6.77 62.28
C GLY A 366 -12.14 -7.86 62.90
#